data_AF-A0A8J6R1C2-F1
#
_entry.id   AF-A0A8J6R1C2-F1
#
_cell.length_a   1.000
_cell.length_b   1.000
_cell.length_c   1.000
_cell.angle_alpha   90.00
_cell.angle_beta   90.00
_cell.angle_gamma   90.00
#
_symmetry.space_group_name_H-M   'P 1'
#
loop_
_entity.id
_entity.type
_entity.pdbx_description
1 polymer ?
#
loop_
_entity_poly.entity_id
_entity_poly.type
_entity_poly.pdbx_seq_one_letter_code
_entity_poly.pdbx_strand_id
1 'polypeptide(L)'
;MKTFQLSNGGSYKPDFYLINSQEYVEIKGGFNYALDLPRIQQFEVDQNVKVKIFQERDLRLLIKATPFVFEQLKQEWKDLAGAFGMDTSGENNPRYGVKFSDATRAKIAAKAKARMCDPEYKEKWLASNLARLKSTENIQRLRILNERFVKVSLTCRFCGSTFETTPGKAEKRLYCSHRCAANGEFSKFAHGEQEKIQQAALEFARDNAEAILRAKLNKIKPVLSGFYQQAYQISGIQDERTLSKVLLGRMTNRKEILYYFRSLVEKVLGANANDEALELGDKEPLG
;
A
#
# COMPACT_ATOMS: atom_id res chain seq x y z
N MET A 1 -15.35 -19.31 -5.46
CA MET A 1 -16.79 -19.43 -5.77
C MET A 1 -16.99 -19.64 -7.28
N LYS A 2 -17.96 -20.47 -7.67
CA LYS A 2 -18.21 -20.91 -9.04
C LYS A 2 -18.97 -19.85 -9.88
N THR A 3 -18.64 -19.76 -11.16
CA THR A 3 -19.40 -18.98 -12.15
C THR A 3 -20.46 -19.87 -12.79
N PHE A 4 -21.67 -19.35 -12.94
CA PHE A 4 -22.82 -20.02 -13.55
C PHE A 4 -23.06 -19.45 -14.95
N GLN A 5 -23.42 -20.32 -15.89
CA GLN A 5 -23.89 -19.90 -17.20
C GLN A 5 -25.40 -19.70 -17.13
N LEU A 6 -25.88 -18.61 -17.72
CA LEU A 6 -27.29 -18.25 -17.77
C LEU A 6 -27.89 -18.72 -19.10
N SER A 7 -29.19 -19.01 -19.09
CA SER A 7 -29.95 -19.44 -20.25
C SER A 7 -29.98 -18.41 -21.39
N ASN A 8 -29.79 -17.12 -21.07
CA ASN A 8 -29.68 -16.03 -22.04
C ASN A 8 -28.27 -15.88 -22.68
N GLY A 9 -27.35 -16.83 -22.43
CA GLY A 9 -25.99 -16.80 -22.96
C GLY A 9 -25.02 -15.92 -22.14
N GLY A 10 -25.49 -15.28 -21.07
CA GLY A 10 -24.66 -14.58 -20.10
C GLY A 10 -24.03 -15.52 -19.07
N SER A 11 -23.18 -14.98 -18.20
CA SER A 11 -22.72 -15.68 -17.00
C SER A 11 -23.07 -14.89 -15.75
N TYR A 12 -23.17 -15.53 -14.59
CA TYR A 12 -23.35 -14.85 -13.31
C TYR A 12 -22.51 -15.53 -12.23
N LYS A 13 -21.94 -14.71 -11.36
CA LYS A 13 -21.14 -15.18 -10.24
C LYS A 13 -21.55 -14.36 -9.03
N PRO A 14 -22.31 -14.94 -8.08
CA PRO A 14 -22.65 -14.24 -6.85
C PRO A 14 -21.38 -13.92 -6.04
N ASP A 15 -21.46 -12.94 -5.14
CA ASP A 15 -20.32 -12.55 -4.31
C ASP A 15 -20.10 -13.54 -3.16
N PHE A 16 -21.17 -13.90 -2.44
CA PHE A 16 -21.14 -14.85 -1.32
C PHE A 16 -22.21 -15.95 -1.40
N TYR A 17 -21.88 -17.11 -0.85
CA TYR A 17 -22.81 -18.22 -0.62
C TYR A 17 -22.70 -18.59 0.84
N LEU A 18 -23.76 -18.32 1.58
CA LEU A 18 -23.83 -18.54 3.02
C LEU A 18 -24.18 -20.01 3.26
N ILE A 19 -23.19 -20.80 3.66
CA ILE A 19 -23.35 -22.27 3.83
C ILE A 19 -24.45 -22.60 4.85
N ASN A 20 -24.52 -21.83 5.94
CA ASN A 20 -25.45 -22.10 7.04
C ASN A 20 -26.92 -21.80 6.68
N SER A 21 -27.17 -20.76 5.90
CA SER A 21 -28.53 -20.41 5.45
C SER A 21 -28.86 -20.95 4.05
N GLN A 22 -27.88 -21.51 3.34
CA GLN A 22 -27.98 -21.94 1.94
C GLN A 22 -28.43 -20.81 1.00
N GLU A 23 -27.99 -19.59 1.26
CA GLU A 23 -28.41 -18.39 0.53
C GLU A 23 -27.28 -17.82 -0.32
N TYR A 24 -27.60 -17.41 -1.53
CA TYR A 24 -26.73 -16.59 -2.36
C TYR A 24 -26.87 -15.12 -1.99
N VAL A 25 -25.75 -14.43 -1.96
CA VAL A 25 -25.67 -13.02 -1.57
C VAL A 25 -24.87 -12.24 -2.59
N GLU A 26 -25.42 -11.11 -3.02
CA GLU A 26 -24.78 -10.10 -3.87
C GLU A 26 -24.58 -8.83 -3.05
N ILE A 27 -23.38 -8.25 -3.07
CA ILE A 27 -23.05 -7.01 -2.37
C ILE A 27 -22.69 -5.93 -3.39
N LYS A 28 -23.50 -4.86 -3.48
CA LYS A 28 -23.29 -3.77 -4.44
C LYS A 28 -23.27 -2.40 -3.76
N GLY A 29 -22.18 -1.66 -3.97
CA GLY A 29 -22.05 -0.27 -3.51
C GLY A 29 -23.02 0.67 -4.25
N GLY A 30 -23.16 0.51 -5.55
CA GLY A 30 -24.24 1.11 -6.35
C GLY A 30 -24.96 0.01 -7.14
N PHE A 31 -26.28 -0.02 -7.06
CA PHE A 31 -27.11 -1.04 -7.71
C PHE A 31 -27.93 -0.41 -8.82
N ASN A 32 -27.69 -0.81 -10.07
CA ASN A 32 -28.46 -0.35 -11.21
C ASN A 32 -29.59 -1.33 -11.49
N TYR A 33 -30.81 -1.01 -11.04
CA TYR A 33 -31.98 -1.86 -11.22
C TYR A 33 -32.30 -2.21 -12.68
N ALA A 34 -31.92 -1.37 -13.64
CA ALA A 34 -32.20 -1.65 -15.05
C ALA A 34 -31.25 -2.69 -15.67
N LEU A 35 -30.03 -2.81 -15.15
CA LEU A 35 -28.99 -3.67 -15.73
C LEU A 35 -28.65 -4.87 -14.85
N ASP A 36 -28.56 -4.65 -13.53
CA ASP A 36 -28.12 -5.68 -12.58
C ASP A 36 -29.26 -6.62 -12.20
N LEU A 37 -30.47 -6.09 -11.98
CA LEU A 37 -31.63 -6.88 -11.52
C LEU A 37 -32.06 -7.96 -12.53
N PRO A 38 -32.20 -7.69 -13.85
CA PRO A 38 -32.61 -8.72 -14.80
C PRO A 38 -31.66 -9.91 -14.84
N ARG A 39 -30.35 -9.65 -14.67
CA ARG A 39 -29.32 -10.70 -14.67
C ARG A 39 -29.42 -11.57 -13.41
N ILE A 40 -29.71 -10.97 -12.26
CA ILE A 40 -29.93 -11.70 -10.99
C ILE A 40 -31.22 -12.51 -11.07
N GLN A 41 -32.32 -11.93 -11.55
CA GLN A 41 -33.59 -12.64 -11.72
C GLN A 41 -33.46 -13.83 -12.68
N GLN A 42 -32.68 -13.68 -13.76
CA GLN A 42 -32.42 -14.80 -14.67
C GLN A 42 -31.67 -15.93 -13.95
N PHE A 43 -30.67 -15.60 -13.12
CA PHE A 43 -29.98 -16.59 -12.31
C PHE A 43 -30.90 -17.27 -11.30
N GLU A 44 -31.77 -16.51 -10.63
CA GLU A 44 -32.76 -17.03 -9.69
C GLU A 44 -33.68 -18.06 -10.35
N VAL A 45 -34.14 -17.77 -11.58
CA VAL A 45 -34.94 -18.69 -12.40
C VAL A 45 -34.13 -19.91 -12.83
N ASP A 46 -32.94 -19.70 -13.41
CA ASP A 46 -32.12 -20.77 -13.98
C ASP A 46 -31.64 -21.77 -12.92
N GLN A 47 -31.40 -21.32 -11.70
CA GLN A 47 -30.92 -22.16 -10.60
C GLN A 47 -32.02 -22.49 -9.58
N ASN A 48 -33.23 -21.96 -9.74
CA ASN A 48 -34.33 -22.09 -8.79
C ASN A 48 -33.93 -21.72 -7.34
N VAL A 49 -33.25 -20.59 -7.19
CA VAL A 49 -32.77 -20.06 -5.90
C VAL A 49 -33.12 -18.59 -5.76
N LYS A 50 -33.05 -18.05 -4.54
CA LYS A 50 -33.15 -16.61 -4.30
C LYS A 50 -31.79 -16.02 -3.98
N VAL A 51 -31.54 -14.82 -4.48
CA VAL A 51 -30.34 -14.03 -4.20
C VAL A 51 -30.71 -12.85 -3.31
N LYS A 52 -30.09 -12.75 -2.13
CA LYS A 52 -30.20 -11.57 -1.29
C LYS A 52 -29.23 -10.49 -1.77
N ILE A 53 -29.75 -9.31 -2.03
CA ILE A 53 -28.95 -8.16 -2.45
C ILE A 53 -28.76 -7.25 -1.24
N PHE A 54 -27.50 -7.01 -0.87
CA PHE A 54 -27.13 -6.04 0.15
C PHE A 54 -26.46 -4.83 -0.49
N GLN A 55 -26.96 -3.65 -0.16
CA GLN A 55 -26.27 -2.39 -0.41
C GLN A 55 -25.51 -1.94 0.84
N GLU A 56 -24.66 -0.93 0.70
CA GLU A 56 -23.87 -0.41 1.83
C GLU A 56 -24.76 -0.01 3.02
N ARG A 57 -25.94 0.56 2.76
CA ARG A 57 -26.92 0.89 3.80
C ARG A 57 -27.38 -0.33 4.60
N ASP A 58 -27.57 -1.47 3.95
CA ASP A 58 -28.09 -2.69 4.54
C ASP A 58 -26.99 -3.37 5.37
N LEU A 59 -25.75 -3.36 4.88
CA LEU A 59 -24.59 -3.80 5.65
C LEU A 59 -24.36 -2.95 6.91
N ARG A 60 -24.55 -1.63 6.82
CA ARG A 60 -24.49 -0.74 7.99
C ARG A 60 -25.58 -1.09 9.00
N LEU A 61 -26.79 -1.44 8.55
CA LEU A 61 -27.87 -1.87 9.45
C LEU A 61 -27.53 -3.19 10.15
N LEU A 62 -26.95 -4.17 9.44
CA LEU A 62 -26.53 -5.44 10.03
C LEU A 62 -25.49 -5.23 11.16
N ILE A 63 -24.57 -4.28 10.97
CA ILE A 63 -23.49 -4.03 11.93
C ILE A 63 -23.96 -3.21 13.13
N LYS A 64 -25.08 -2.48 13.06
CA LYS A 64 -25.62 -1.70 14.20
C LYS A 64 -25.87 -2.53 15.46
N ALA A 65 -26.22 -3.80 15.32
CA ALA A 65 -26.48 -4.71 16.44
C ALA A 65 -25.19 -5.25 17.10
N THR A 66 -24.03 -4.91 16.55
CA THR A 66 -22.72 -5.39 17.01
C THR A 66 -21.92 -4.22 17.61
N PRO A 67 -20.87 -4.48 18.42
CA PRO A 67 -20.00 -3.43 18.92
C PRO A 67 -19.05 -2.85 17.85
N PHE A 68 -19.13 -3.34 16.61
CA PHE A 68 -18.19 -2.95 15.55
C PHE A 68 -18.66 -1.71 14.79
N VAL A 69 -17.69 -0.89 14.36
CA VAL A 69 -17.95 0.27 13.49
C VAL A 69 -17.68 -0.13 12.04
N PHE A 70 -18.66 0.09 11.15
CA PHE A 70 -18.56 -0.29 9.73
C PHE A 70 -17.28 0.20 9.04
N GLU A 71 -16.87 1.44 9.28
CA GLU A 71 -15.63 1.98 8.69
C GLU A 71 -14.36 1.32 9.23
N GLN A 72 -14.35 0.93 10.51
CA GLN A 72 -13.21 0.23 11.11
C GLN A 72 -13.07 -1.17 10.50
N LEU A 73 -14.17 -1.93 10.43
CA LEU A 73 -14.20 -3.24 9.76
C LEU A 73 -13.77 -3.14 8.29
N LYS A 74 -14.27 -2.14 7.57
CA LYS A 74 -13.90 -1.90 6.17
C LYS A 74 -12.41 -1.61 6.01
N GLN A 75 -11.81 -0.89 6.96
CA GLN A 75 -10.37 -0.62 6.95
C GLN A 75 -9.56 -1.86 7.31
N GLU A 76 -9.93 -2.57 8.38
CA GLU A 76 -9.30 -3.83 8.79
C GLU A 76 -9.32 -4.88 7.67
N TRP A 77 -10.44 -5.02 6.96
CA TRP A 77 -10.54 -5.95 5.83
C TRP A 77 -9.69 -5.54 4.63
N LYS A 78 -9.54 -4.24 4.36
CA LYS A 78 -8.62 -3.75 3.32
C LYS A 78 -7.17 -4.05 3.69
N ASP A 79 -6.82 -3.83 4.95
CA ASP A 79 -5.48 -4.08 5.47
C ASP A 79 -5.15 -5.58 5.44
N LEU A 80 -6.09 -6.44 5.84
CA LEU A 80 -5.97 -7.90 5.76
C LEU A 80 -5.89 -8.42 4.32
N ALA A 81 -6.67 -7.83 3.40
CA ALA A 81 -6.64 -8.20 1.99
C ALA A 81 -5.39 -7.69 1.25
N GLY A 82 -4.56 -6.85 1.89
CA GLY A 82 -3.46 -6.13 1.23
C GLY A 82 -3.95 -5.25 0.08
N ALA A 83 -5.22 -4.84 0.10
CA ALA A 83 -5.85 -4.08 -0.96
C ALA A 83 -5.43 -2.61 -0.86
N PHE A 84 -4.24 -2.29 -1.37
CA PHE A 84 -3.82 -0.92 -1.57
C PHE A 84 -4.78 -0.27 -2.57
N GLY A 85 -5.62 0.66 -2.11
CA GLY A 85 -6.30 1.57 -3.02
C GLY A 85 -5.22 2.27 -3.85
N MET A 86 -5.28 2.17 -5.17
CA MET A 86 -4.39 2.94 -6.04
C MET A 86 -4.62 4.42 -5.75
N ASP A 87 -3.63 5.10 -5.17
CA ASP A 87 -3.63 6.55 -5.12
C ASP A 87 -3.47 7.05 -6.56
N THR A 88 -4.56 7.53 -7.16
CA THR A 88 -4.56 8.05 -8.53
C THR A 88 -4.47 9.58 -8.58
N SER A 89 -3.95 10.21 -7.53
CA SER A 89 -3.78 11.66 -7.46
C SER A 89 -2.34 12.09 -7.72
N GLY A 90 -2.16 13.30 -8.26
CA GLY A 90 -0.84 13.88 -8.53
C GLY A 90 0.06 12.94 -9.35
N GLU A 91 1.32 12.84 -8.93
CA GLU A 91 2.36 11.97 -9.52
C GLU A 91 2.05 10.48 -9.45
N ASN A 92 1.20 10.06 -8.52
CA ASN A 92 0.80 8.66 -8.37
C ASN A 92 -0.27 8.24 -9.39
N ASN A 93 -0.86 9.20 -10.12
CA ASN A 93 -1.75 8.89 -11.23
C ASN A 93 -0.96 8.22 -12.38
N PRO A 94 -1.36 7.04 -12.87
CA PRO A 94 -0.68 6.38 -14.01
C PRO A 94 -0.64 7.22 -15.30
N ARG A 95 -1.47 8.27 -15.39
CA ARG A 95 -1.50 9.23 -16.50
C ARG A 95 -0.88 10.58 -16.15
N TYR A 96 -0.20 10.71 -15.01
CA TYR A 96 0.52 11.93 -14.67
C TYR A 96 1.58 12.23 -15.74
N GLY A 97 1.65 13.48 -16.18
CA GLY A 97 2.59 13.91 -17.23
C GLY A 97 2.20 13.53 -18.66
N VAL A 98 1.15 12.72 -18.88
CA VAL A 98 0.68 12.38 -20.24
C VAL A 98 0.06 13.61 -20.89
N LYS A 99 0.71 14.13 -21.95
CA LYS A 99 0.21 15.27 -22.73
C LYS A 99 -0.78 14.78 -23.78
N PHE A 100 -1.98 15.37 -23.80
CA PHE A 100 -2.93 15.14 -24.89
C PHE A 100 -2.43 15.81 -26.19
N SER A 101 -2.72 15.19 -27.34
CA SER A 101 -2.55 15.82 -28.65
C SER A 101 -3.55 16.96 -28.85
N ASP A 102 -3.25 17.90 -29.76
CA ASP A 102 -4.14 19.03 -30.06
C ASP A 102 -5.51 18.60 -30.56
N ALA A 103 -5.56 17.57 -31.42
CA ALA A 103 -6.80 16.98 -31.88
C ALA A 103 -7.66 16.45 -30.72
N THR A 104 -7.04 15.86 -29.69
CA THR A 104 -7.74 15.37 -28.50
C THR A 104 -8.23 16.51 -27.62
N ARG A 105 -7.40 17.54 -27.41
CA ARG A 105 -7.80 18.77 -26.70
C ARG A 105 -9.02 19.42 -27.36
N ALA A 106 -9.02 19.53 -28.69
CA ALA A 106 -10.14 20.08 -29.46
C ALA A 106 -11.44 19.28 -29.26
N LYS A 107 -11.37 17.94 -29.30
CA LYS A 107 -12.53 17.06 -29.03
C LYS A 107 -13.07 17.23 -27.61
N ILE A 108 -12.20 17.33 -26.61
CA ILE A 108 -12.59 17.55 -25.22
C ILE A 108 -13.28 18.91 -25.07
N ALA A 109 -12.71 19.97 -25.66
CA ALA A 109 -13.26 21.31 -25.62
C ALA A 109 -14.64 21.38 -26.28
N ALA A 110 -14.81 20.76 -27.46
CA ALA A 110 -16.10 20.69 -28.15
C ALA A 110 -17.17 19.99 -27.30
N LYS A 111 -16.83 18.84 -26.70
CA LYS A 111 -17.74 18.12 -25.78
C LYS A 111 -18.08 18.90 -24.52
N ALA A 112 -17.14 19.68 -23.99
CA ALA A 112 -17.38 20.53 -22.82
C ALA A 112 -18.33 21.69 -23.18
N LYS A 113 -18.12 22.33 -24.34
CA LYS A 113 -19.03 23.36 -24.87
C LYS A 113 -20.45 22.82 -25.06
N ALA A 114 -20.59 21.67 -25.70
CA ALA A 114 -21.89 21.03 -25.93
C ALA A 114 -22.65 20.75 -24.62
N ARG A 115 -21.95 20.24 -23.59
CA ARG A 115 -22.54 20.03 -22.26
C ARG A 115 -23.01 21.33 -21.60
N MET A 116 -22.29 22.43 -21.77
CA MET A 116 -22.69 23.73 -21.21
C MET A 116 -23.86 24.39 -21.95
N CYS A 117 -24.20 23.91 -23.16
CA CYS A 117 -25.39 24.32 -23.89
C CYS A 117 -26.67 23.63 -23.40
N ASP A 118 -26.55 22.47 -22.72
CA ASP A 118 -27.68 21.81 -22.07
C ASP A 118 -28.09 22.58 -20.81
N PRO A 119 -29.34 23.12 -20.74
CA PRO A 119 -29.81 23.93 -19.61
C PRO A 119 -29.75 23.18 -18.27
N GLU A 120 -30.13 21.89 -18.26
CA GLU A 120 -30.20 21.11 -17.02
C GLU A 120 -28.80 20.83 -16.47
N TYR A 121 -27.86 20.45 -17.34
CA TYR A 121 -26.45 20.29 -16.96
C TYR A 121 -25.84 21.60 -16.48
N LYS A 122 -26.11 22.72 -17.17
CA LYS A 122 -25.57 24.04 -16.82
C LYS A 122 -26.04 24.47 -15.43
N GLU A 123 -27.31 24.28 -15.10
CA GLU A 123 -27.85 24.61 -13.79
C GLU A 123 -27.19 23.79 -12.68
N LYS A 124 -27.11 22.46 -12.85
CA LYS A 124 -26.42 21.56 -11.91
C LYS A 124 -24.95 21.94 -11.72
N TRP A 125 -24.27 22.30 -12.81
CA TRP A 125 -22.87 22.73 -12.77
C TRP A 125 -22.70 24.04 -12.01
N LEU A 126 -23.56 25.04 -12.26
CA LEU A 126 -23.54 26.33 -11.54
C LEU A 126 -23.80 26.16 -10.05
N ALA A 127 -24.80 25.35 -9.67
CA ALA A 127 -25.12 25.06 -8.28
C ALA A 127 -23.95 24.38 -7.55
N SER A 128 -23.33 23.38 -8.19
CA SER A 128 -22.14 22.69 -7.66
C SER A 128 -20.96 23.65 -7.49
N ASN A 129 -20.72 24.51 -8.48
CA ASN A 129 -19.62 25.45 -8.44
C ASN A 129 -19.83 26.52 -7.35
N LEU A 130 -21.06 27.00 -7.18
CA LEU A 130 -21.44 27.91 -6.09
C LEU A 130 -21.21 27.27 -4.71
N ALA A 131 -21.62 26.01 -4.53
CA ALA A 131 -21.39 25.28 -3.28
C ALA A 131 -19.90 25.12 -2.97
N ARG A 132 -19.09 24.80 -4.00
CA ARG A 132 -17.63 24.73 -3.89
C ARG A 132 -17.01 26.07 -3.49
N LEU A 133 -17.45 27.18 -4.10
CA LEU A 133 -16.97 28.52 -3.77
C LEU A 133 -17.30 28.88 -2.33
N LYS A 134 -18.55 28.69 -1.90
CA LYS A 134 -18.98 28.92 -0.50
C LYS A 134 -18.17 28.08 0.49
N SER A 135 -17.90 26.81 0.17
CA SER A 135 -17.05 25.97 1.01
C SER A 135 -15.62 26.50 1.09
N THR A 136 -15.08 27.01 -0.01
CA THR A 136 -13.71 27.56 -0.06
C THR A 136 -13.61 28.85 0.76
N GLU A 137 -14.59 29.75 0.61
CA GLU A 137 -14.69 30.97 1.42
C GLU A 137 -14.86 30.66 2.91
N ASN A 138 -15.70 29.68 3.27
CA ASN A 138 -15.84 29.26 4.67
C ASN A 138 -14.53 28.71 5.23
N ILE A 139 -13.77 27.91 4.47
CA ILE A 139 -12.44 27.44 4.88
C ILE A 139 -11.49 28.63 5.09
N GLN A 140 -11.51 29.63 4.20
CA GLN A 140 -10.69 30.84 4.34
C GLN A 140 -11.10 31.67 5.57
N ARG A 141 -12.39 31.85 5.82
CA ARG A 141 -12.89 32.53 7.03
C ARG A 141 -12.50 31.79 8.31
N LEU A 142 -12.63 30.46 8.33
CA LEU A 142 -12.21 29.63 9.46
C LEU A 142 -10.69 29.69 9.69
N ARG A 143 -9.89 29.83 8.62
CA ARG A 143 -8.44 30.08 8.73
C ARG A 143 -8.11 31.39 9.42
N ILE A 144 -8.93 32.42 9.24
CA ILE A 144 -8.75 33.74 9.85
C ILE A 144 -9.24 33.74 11.30
N LEU A 145 -10.37 33.09 11.58
CA LEU A 145 -11.08 33.20 12.86
C LEU A 145 -10.64 32.21 13.93
N ASN A 146 -9.91 31.15 13.58
CA ASN A 146 -9.66 30.03 14.49
C ASN A 146 -8.18 29.63 14.48
N GLU A 147 -7.51 29.83 15.62
CA GLU A 147 -6.09 29.53 15.86
C GLU A 147 -5.70 28.08 15.48
N ARG A 148 -6.67 27.15 15.48
CA ARG A 148 -6.47 25.75 15.05
C ARG A 148 -6.05 25.62 13.57
N PHE A 149 -6.29 26.64 12.75
CA PHE A 149 -5.94 26.66 11.33
C PHE A 149 -4.70 27.51 11.02
N VAL A 150 -4.15 28.24 11.99
CA VAL A 150 -2.85 28.87 11.87
C VAL A 150 -1.84 27.78 11.57
N LYS A 151 -1.03 27.97 10.53
CA LYS A 151 0.05 27.06 10.19
C LYS A 151 1.31 27.54 10.87
N VAL A 152 2.01 26.61 11.51
CA VAL A 152 3.35 26.84 12.06
C VAL A 152 4.36 26.09 11.20
N SER A 153 5.42 26.78 10.84
CA SER A 153 6.52 26.24 10.06
C SER A 153 7.52 25.54 10.97
N LEU A 154 7.84 24.29 10.64
CA LEU A 154 8.82 23.46 11.33
C LEU A 154 9.91 23.01 10.36
N THR A 155 11.11 22.77 10.88
CA THR A 155 12.21 22.19 10.11
C THR A 155 12.23 20.68 10.31
N CYS A 156 12.22 19.92 9.21
CA CYS A 156 12.31 18.46 9.26
C CYS A 156 13.67 18.03 9.83
N ARG A 157 13.69 17.20 10.87
CA ARG A 157 14.95 16.71 11.47
C ARG A 157 15.77 15.79 10.56
N PHE A 158 15.15 15.20 9.54
CA PHE A 158 15.83 14.26 8.64
C PHE A 158 16.40 14.96 7.39
N CYS A 159 15.56 15.67 6.64
CA CYS A 159 15.98 16.28 5.37
C CYS A 159 16.25 17.80 5.46
N GLY A 160 16.04 18.43 6.62
CA GLY A 160 16.27 19.87 6.80
C GLY A 160 15.25 20.78 6.11
N SER A 161 14.30 20.24 5.34
CA SER A 161 13.29 21.04 4.65
C SER A 161 12.26 21.63 5.63
N THR A 162 11.85 22.87 5.40
CA THR A 162 10.75 23.51 6.13
C THR A 162 9.39 22.95 5.69
N PHE A 163 8.47 22.72 6.62
CA PHE A 163 7.12 22.24 6.35
C PHE A 163 6.10 22.81 7.34
N GLU A 164 4.83 22.86 6.96
CA GLU A 164 3.77 23.47 7.77
C GLU A 164 2.92 22.43 8.51
N THR A 165 2.59 22.71 9.77
CA THR A 165 1.65 21.92 10.57
C THR A 165 0.73 22.81 11.41
N THR A 166 -0.26 22.23 12.07
CA THR A 166 -1.14 22.95 13.01
C THR A 166 -0.49 23.01 14.40
N PRO A 167 -0.70 24.08 15.22
CA PRO A 167 -0.09 24.25 16.54
C PRO A 167 -0.20 23.02 17.45
N GLY A 168 -1.38 22.42 17.59
CA GLY A 168 -1.57 21.24 18.43
C GLY A 168 -0.83 19.97 17.98
N LYS A 169 -0.29 19.95 16.75
CA LYS A 169 0.59 18.88 16.26
C LYS A 169 2.06 19.28 16.28
N ALA A 170 2.37 20.56 16.46
CA ALA A 170 3.73 21.08 16.28
C ALA A 170 4.72 20.45 17.25
N GLU A 171 4.33 20.28 18.50
CA GLU A 171 5.16 19.65 19.54
C GLU A 171 5.51 18.19 19.23
N LYS A 172 4.61 17.45 18.55
CA LYS A 172 4.78 16.02 18.26
C LYS A 172 5.38 15.76 16.88
N ARG A 173 5.38 16.75 15.98
CA ARG A 173 5.69 16.55 14.56
C ARG A 173 7.16 16.89 14.30
N LEU A 174 8.00 15.86 14.16
CA LEU A 174 9.45 16.02 13.96
C LEU A 174 9.89 15.97 12.48
N TYR A 175 9.03 15.46 11.60
CA TYR A 175 9.38 15.15 10.21
C TYR A 175 8.31 15.65 9.23
N CYS A 176 8.75 16.07 8.04
CA CYS A 176 7.85 16.62 6.99
C CYS A 176 6.95 15.55 6.36
N SER A 177 7.36 14.28 6.36
CA SER A 177 6.66 13.18 5.71
C SER A 177 6.82 11.88 6.48
N HIS A 178 5.93 10.92 6.22
CA HIS A 178 6.05 9.56 6.77
C HIS A 178 7.38 8.89 6.36
N ARG A 179 7.84 9.13 5.12
CA ARG A 179 9.13 8.66 4.63
C ARG A 179 10.30 9.23 5.45
N CYS A 180 10.28 10.53 5.74
CA CYS A 180 11.29 11.17 6.58
C CYS A 180 11.21 10.73 8.04
N ALA A 181 10.00 10.44 8.56
CA ALA A 181 9.82 9.89 9.89
C ALA A 181 10.44 8.50 10.01
N ALA A 182 10.08 7.59 9.09
CA ALA A 182 10.69 6.28 9.01
C ALA A 182 12.21 6.41 8.94
N ASN A 183 12.75 7.11 7.93
CA ASN A 183 14.20 7.23 7.76
C ASN A 183 14.90 7.93 8.93
N GLY A 184 14.28 8.93 9.55
CA GLY A 184 14.81 9.65 10.69
C GLY A 184 14.82 8.84 11.99
N GLU A 185 13.83 7.99 12.22
CA GLU A 185 13.85 7.00 13.30
C GLU A 185 14.92 5.94 13.07
N PHE A 186 15.13 5.53 11.81
CA PHE A 186 16.25 4.67 11.41
C PHE A 186 17.63 5.38 11.44
N SER A 187 17.69 6.72 11.49
CA SER A 187 18.97 7.45 11.65
C SER A 187 19.48 7.42 13.09
N LYS A 188 18.70 6.87 14.04
CA LYS A 188 19.14 6.60 15.41
C LYS A 188 20.06 5.39 15.54
N PHE A 189 20.23 4.59 14.48
CA PHE A 189 21.29 3.59 14.44
C PHE A 189 22.62 4.34 14.39
N ALA A 190 23.31 4.40 15.53
CA ALA A 190 24.62 5.00 15.59
C ALA A 190 25.54 4.25 14.60
N HIS A 191 26.37 4.98 13.86
CA HIS A 191 27.33 4.41 12.90
C HIS A 191 28.13 3.24 13.50
N GLY A 192 28.41 3.30 14.82
CA GLY A 192 29.11 2.25 15.55
C GLY A 192 28.32 0.96 15.83
N GLU A 193 26.98 0.95 15.77
CA GLU A 193 26.19 -0.30 15.87
C GLU A 193 26.17 -1.06 14.55
N GLN A 194 26.16 -0.33 13.43
CA GLN A 194 26.25 -0.92 12.09
C GLN A 194 27.58 -1.67 11.91
N GLU A 195 28.70 -1.05 12.30
CA GLU A 195 30.02 -1.69 12.24
C GLU A 195 30.07 -2.96 13.09
N LYS A 196 29.49 -2.94 14.31
CA LYS A 196 29.41 -4.12 15.18
C LYS A 196 28.59 -5.26 14.55
N ILE A 197 27.48 -4.95 13.89
CA ILE A 197 26.65 -5.95 13.21
C ILE A 197 27.39 -6.54 12.00
N GLN A 198 28.10 -5.71 11.23
CA GLN A 198 28.90 -6.18 10.10
C GLN A 198 30.06 -7.07 10.56
N GLN A 199 30.73 -6.70 11.66
CA GLN A 199 31.76 -7.51 12.29
C GLN A 199 31.21 -8.86 12.78
N ALA A 200 30.07 -8.85 13.47
CA ALA A 200 29.40 -10.08 13.90
C ALA A 200 28.99 -10.96 12.70
N ALA A 201 28.60 -10.37 11.57
CA ALA A 201 28.29 -11.12 10.35
C ALA A 201 29.55 -11.79 9.76
N LEU A 202 30.69 -11.13 9.77
CA LEU A 202 31.98 -11.68 9.33
C LEU A 202 32.43 -12.85 10.20
N GLU A 203 32.38 -12.69 11.52
CA GLU A 203 32.73 -13.74 12.49
C GLU A 203 31.80 -14.94 12.35
N PHE A 204 30.49 -14.69 12.28
CA PHE A 204 29.50 -15.75 12.07
C PHE A 204 29.72 -16.50 10.75
N ALA A 205 30.03 -15.78 9.67
CA ALA A 205 30.35 -16.36 8.37
C ALA A 205 31.58 -17.27 8.44
N ARG A 206 32.62 -16.85 9.16
CA ARG A 206 33.84 -17.65 9.38
C ARG A 206 33.52 -18.95 10.12
N ASP A 207 32.77 -18.88 11.21
CA ASP A 207 32.53 -20.02 12.09
C ASP A 207 31.51 -21.02 11.52
N ASN A 208 30.66 -20.57 10.58
CA ASN A 208 29.54 -21.36 10.03
C ASN A 208 29.64 -21.55 8.51
N ALA A 209 30.84 -21.41 7.94
CA ALA A 209 31.08 -21.38 6.50
C ALA A 209 30.43 -22.54 5.73
N GLU A 210 30.64 -23.77 6.19
CA GLU A 210 30.10 -24.98 5.54
C GLU A 210 28.56 -24.99 5.55
N ALA A 211 27.95 -24.63 6.68
CA ALA A 211 26.51 -24.58 6.84
C ALA A 211 25.87 -23.50 5.94
N ILE A 212 26.52 -22.34 5.81
CA ILE A 212 26.08 -21.22 4.96
C ILE A 212 26.13 -21.59 3.48
N LEU A 213 27.23 -22.19 3.02
CA LEU A 213 27.38 -22.60 1.62
C LEU A 213 26.36 -23.68 1.22
N ARG A 214 26.09 -24.64 2.11
CA ARG A 214 25.14 -25.74 1.86
C ARG A 214 23.67 -25.37 2.11
N ALA A 215 23.40 -24.21 2.73
CA ALA A 215 22.05 -23.79 3.08
C ALA A 215 21.14 -23.68 1.84
N LYS A 216 19.97 -24.33 1.88
CA LYS A 216 18.93 -24.17 0.86
C LYS A 216 18.15 -22.87 1.09
N LEU A 217 17.69 -22.23 0.01
CA LEU A 217 16.95 -20.95 0.07
C LEU A 217 15.64 -20.99 0.89
N ASN A 218 15.09 -22.19 1.13
CA ASN A 218 13.92 -22.40 1.98
C ASN A 218 14.27 -22.82 3.43
N LYS A 219 15.55 -22.94 3.77
CA LYS A 219 16.08 -23.36 5.08
C LYS A 219 17.10 -22.34 5.65
N ILE A 220 16.89 -21.06 5.35
CA ILE A 220 17.79 -19.97 5.77
C ILE A 220 17.74 -19.74 7.27
N LYS A 221 16.53 -19.67 7.84
CA LYS A 221 16.33 -19.31 9.26
C LYS A 221 17.06 -20.23 10.24
N PRO A 222 17.04 -21.58 10.10
CA PRO A 222 17.83 -22.45 10.97
C PRO A 222 19.34 -22.24 10.88
N VAL A 223 19.86 -21.81 9.73
CA VAL A 223 21.30 -21.60 9.52
C VAL A 223 21.73 -20.25 10.08
N LEU A 224 20.92 -19.20 9.91
CA LEU A 224 21.26 -17.84 10.34
C LEU A 224 20.67 -17.45 11.70
N SER A 225 19.99 -18.35 12.42
CA SER A 225 19.32 -18.02 13.68
C SER A 225 20.28 -17.51 14.76
N GLY A 226 21.49 -18.07 14.83
CA GLY A 226 22.52 -17.62 15.77
C GLY A 226 22.92 -16.17 15.52
N PHE A 227 23.17 -15.83 14.25
CA PHE A 227 23.44 -14.45 13.85
C PHE A 227 22.27 -13.51 14.15
N TYR A 228 21.02 -13.91 13.88
CA TYR A 228 19.87 -13.07 14.18
C TYR A 228 19.74 -12.77 15.67
N GLN A 229 20.04 -13.73 16.54
CA GLN A 229 20.06 -13.51 17.99
C GLN A 229 21.18 -12.54 18.39
N GLN A 230 22.38 -12.67 17.82
CA GLN A 230 23.49 -11.74 18.08
C GLN A 230 23.17 -10.32 17.61
N ALA A 231 22.63 -10.16 16.40
CA ALA A 231 22.23 -8.86 15.86
C ALA A 231 21.15 -8.20 16.73
N TYR A 232 20.20 -8.98 17.24
CA TYR A 232 19.19 -8.52 18.19
C TYR A 232 19.81 -8.05 19.52
N GLN A 233 20.80 -8.77 20.05
CA GLN A 233 21.50 -8.37 21.28
C GLN A 233 22.31 -7.07 21.09
N ILE A 234 22.91 -6.87 19.92
CA ILE A 234 23.73 -5.68 19.62
C ILE A 234 22.86 -4.42 19.45
N SER A 235 21.68 -4.55 18.82
CA SER A 235 20.95 -3.39 18.28
C SER A 235 19.44 -3.41 18.50
N GLY A 236 18.90 -4.47 19.08
CA GLY A 236 17.46 -4.68 19.22
C GLY A 236 16.73 -5.00 17.91
N ILE A 237 17.44 -5.19 16.78
CA ILE A 237 16.82 -5.46 15.48
C ILE A 237 16.31 -6.92 15.43
N GLN A 238 15.00 -7.07 15.22
CA GLN A 238 14.35 -8.38 14.97
C GLN A 238 13.88 -8.55 13.51
N ASP A 239 13.61 -7.43 12.83
CA ASP A 239 13.05 -7.43 11.49
C ASP A 239 14.14 -7.66 10.42
N GLU A 240 13.96 -8.70 9.60
CA GLU A 240 14.92 -9.09 8.56
C GLU A 240 15.12 -7.98 7.50
N ARG A 241 14.09 -7.16 7.21
CA ARG A 241 14.21 -6.07 6.24
C ARG A 241 15.10 -4.95 6.78
N THR A 242 14.94 -4.61 8.06
CA THR A 242 15.79 -3.65 8.76
C THR A 242 17.23 -4.16 8.83
N LEU A 243 17.42 -5.44 9.19
CA LEU A 243 18.75 -6.06 9.24
C LEU A 243 19.43 -6.10 7.87
N SER A 244 18.69 -6.41 6.81
CA SER A 244 19.23 -6.37 5.45
C SER A 244 19.72 -4.99 5.04
N LYS A 245 19.04 -3.92 5.45
CA LYS A 245 19.47 -2.54 5.16
C LYS A 245 20.77 -2.20 5.88
N VAL A 246 20.97 -2.70 7.10
CA VAL A 246 22.23 -2.51 7.85
C VAL A 246 23.39 -3.25 7.18
N LEU A 247 23.15 -4.48 6.71
CA LEU A 247 24.19 -5.30 6.08
C LEU A 247 24.51 -4.88 4.63
N LEU A 248 23.48 -4.54 3.85
CA LEU A 248 23.56 -4.35 2.39
C LEU A 248 23.33 -2.91 1.94
N GLY A 249 23.02 -1.98 2.86
CA GLY A 249 22.66 -0.60 2.53
C GLY A 249 21.27 -0.43 1.91
N ARG A 250 20.55 -1.52 1.63
CA ARG A 250 19.21 -1.52 1.02
C ARG A 250 18.31 -2.58 1.66
N MET A 251 17.01 -2.31 1.71
CA MET A 251 16.03 -3.29 2.21
C MET A 251 15.88 -4.41 1.17
N THR A 252 16.13 -5.64 1.58
CA THR A 252 16.04 -6.83 0.72
C THR A 252 15.25 -7.95 1.39
N ASN A 253 15.23 -9.11 0.75
CA ASN A 253 14.60 -10.32 1.27
C ASN A 253 15.65 -11.26 1.90
N ARG A 254 15.20 -12.25 2.68
CA ARG A 254 16.08 -13.24 3.34
C ARG A 254 17.05 -13.99 2.41
N LYS A 255 16.74 -14.15 1.12
CA LYS A 255 17.61 -14.84 0.16
C LYS A 255 18.84 -14.00 -0.16
N GLU A 256 18.64 -12.69 -0.31
CA GLU A 256 19.74 -11.72 -0.50
C GLU A 256 20.66 -11.68 0.72
N ILE A 257 20.12 -11.81 1.94
CA ILE A 257 20.93 -11.96 3.16
C ILE A 257 21.79 -13.24 3.07
N LEU A 258 21.22 -14.37 2.63
CA LEU A 258 22.02 -15.59 2.47
C LEU A 258 23.13 -15.42 1.42
N TYR A 259 22.85 -14.78 0.28
CA TYR A 259 23.86 -14.50 -0.73
C TYR A 259 24.97 -13.60 -0.21
N TYR A 260 24.61 -12.60 0.61
CA TYR A 260 25.59 -11.79 1.33
C TYR A 260 26.50 -12.65 2.20
N PHE A 261 25.93 -13.51 3.05
CA PHE A 261 26.73 -14.42 3.89
C PHE A 261 27.62 -15.36 3.08
N ARG A 262 27.15 -15.87 1.93
CA ARG A 262 27.99 -16.67 1.02
C ARG A 262 29.16 -15.86 0.47
N SER A 263 28.92 -14.62 0.06
CA SER A 263 29.99 -13.71 -0.38
C SER A 263 31.00 -13.39 0.73
N LEU A 264 30.54 -13.31 1.99
CA LEU A 264 31.43 -13.15 3.14
C LEU A 264 32.28 -14.41 3.36
N VAL A 265 31.66 -15.59 3.27
CA VAL A 265 32.37 -16.87 3.33
C VAL A 265 33.42 -16.96 2.23
N GLU A 266 33.08 -16.59 0.99
CA GLU A 266 34.01 -16.53 -0.14
C GLU A 266 35.15 -15.52 0.11
N LYS A 267 34.90 -14.38 0.73
CA LYS A 267 35.97 -13.43 1.11
C LYS A 267 36.87 -13.97 2.21
N VAL A 268 36.29 -14.62 3.22
CA VAL A 268 37.03 -15.15 4.38
C VAL A 268 37.81 -16.42 4.02
N LEU A 269 37.27 -17.27 3.14
CA LEU A 269 37.92 -18.49 2.65
C LEU A 269 38.79 -18.26 1.43
N GLY A 270 38.40 -17.37 0.50
CA GLY A 270 39.15 -16.98 -0.69
C GLY A 270 40.36 -16.08 -0.39
N ALA A 271 40.39 -15.40 0.76
CA ALA A 271 41.64 -14.85 1.28
C ALA A 271 42.69 -15.93 1.64
N ASN A 272 42.29 -17.21 1.69
CA ASN A 272 43.16 -18.36 1.91
C ASN A 272 43.27 -19.31 0.69
N ALA A 273 42.69 -18.98 -0.46
CA ALA A 273 42.81 -19.78 -1.67
C ALA A 273 42.71 -18.88 -2.91
N ASN A 274 43.81 -18.77 -3.66
CA ASN A 274 43.78 -18.33 -5.05
C ASN A 274 42.76 -19.18 -5.81
N ASP A 275 41.68 -18.56 -6.31
CA ASP A 275 41.27 -18.63 -7.71
C ASP A 275 40.03 -17.76 -7.99
N GLU A 276 40.01 -17.25 -9.22
CA GLU A 276 39.11 -16.32 -9.93
C GLU A 276 37.77 -15.88 -9.31
N ALA A 277 37.58 -14.54 -9.35
CA ALA A 277 36.34 -13.86 -9.00
C ALA A 277 35.16 -14.35 -9.85
N LEU A 278 34.13 -14.90 -9.20
CA LEU A 278 32.87 -15.19 -9.86
C LEU A 278 32.14 -13.87 -10.12
N GLU A 279 32.17 -13.40 -11.36
CA GLU A 279 31.36 -12.25 -11.78
C GLU A 279 29.87 -12.57 -11.56
N LEU A 280 29.26 -11.87 -10.61
CA LEU A 280 27.82 -11.81 -10.44
C LEU A 280 27.26 -11.01 -11.61
N GLY A 281 26.96 -11.70 -12.70
CA GLY A 281 26.30 -11.10 -13.86
C GLY A 281 25.03 -10.36 -13.42
N ASP A 282 24.97 -9.09 -13.79
CA ASP A 282 23.82 -8.20 -13.62
C ASP A 282 22.55 -8.88 -14.15
N LYS A 283 21.71 -9.38 -13.24
CA LYS A 283 20.37 -9.80 -13.61
C LYS A 283 19.49 -8.57 -13.63
N GLU A 284 19.05 -8.23 -14.84
CA GLU A 284 18.07 -7.19 -15.11
C GLU A 284 16.87 -7.27 -14.16
N PRO A 285 16.30 -6.14 -13.75
CA PRO A 285 15.08 -6.13 -12.96
C PRO A 285 13.96 -6.81 -13.75
N LEU A 286 13.37 -7.85 -13.15
CA LEU A 286 12.15 -8.47 -13.66
C LEU A 286 11.07 -7.38 -13.78
N GLY A 287 10.62 -7.16 -15.02
CA GLY A 287 9.54 -6.24 -15.38
C GLY A 287 8.18 -6.62 -14.82
#